data_AF-A0A8J7FJ69-F1
#
_entry.id   AF-A0A8J7FJ69-F1
#
_cell.length_a   1.000
_cell.length_b   1.000
_cell.length_c   1.000
_cell.angle_alpha   90.00
_cell.angle_beta   90.00
_cell.angle_gamma   90.00
#
_symmetry.space_group_name_H-M   'P 1'
#
loop_
_entity.id
_entity.type
_entity.pdbx_description
1 polymer ?
#
loop_
_entity_poly.entity_id
_entity_poly.type
_entity_poly.pdbx_seq_one_letter_code
_entity_poly.pdbx_strand_id
1 'polypeptide(L)'
;MSSIDKKKLRSDIWMQRLMKTGIPVAIVSVLSLWLGWWLQEPALGQVFIVTAGIALIIGLIYNVRFVILSVRQLKDKEKGSK
;
A
#
# COMPACT_ATOMS: atom_id res chain seq x y z
N MET A 1 -7.07 -6.83 -26.45
CA MET A 1 -6.93 -6.85 -24.98
C MET A 1 -5.52 -6.41 -24.58
N SER A 2 -5.21 -5.12 -24.51
CA SER A 2 -4.07 -4.59 -23.76
C SER A 2 -4.12 -3.07 -23.72
N SER A 3 -3.39 -2.44 -22.81
CA SER A 3 -3.38 -1.01 -22.46
C SER A 3 -4.54 -0.55 -21.57
N ILE A 4 -4.65 -1.17 -20.39
CA ILE A 4 -4.85 -0.30 -19.21
C ILE A 4 -3.55 0.52 -19.11
N ASP A 5 -3.64 1.85 -19.18
CA ASP A 5 -2.48 2.72 -19.05
C ASP A 5 -2.04 2.73 -17.58
N LYS A 6 -1.29 1.68 -17.21
CA LYS A 6 -0.70 1.48 -15.89
C LYS A 6 0.25 2.63 -15.53
N LYS A 7 0.81 3.35 -16.52
CA LYS A 7 1.70 4.49 -16.27
C LYS A 7 0.93 5.66 -15.70
N LYS A 8 -0.28 5.97 -16.19
CA LYS A 8 -1.11 7.05 -15.62
C LYS A 8 -1.58 6.74 -14.19
N LEU A 9 -1.91 5.49 -13.88
CA LEU A 9 -2.25 5.07 -12.51
C LEU A 9 -1.04 5.12 -11.55
N ARG A 10 0.16 4.75 -12.05
CA ARG A 10 1.42 4.73 -11.29
C ARG A 10 2.10 6.10 -11.20
N SER A 11 1.70 7.07 -12.03
CA SER A 11 2.30 8.41 -12.09
C SER A 11 1.67 9.39 -11.10
N ASP A 12 0.63 8.99 -10.36
CA ASP A 12 0.04 9.84 -9.35
C ASP A 12 1.03 10.00 -8.18
N ILE A 13 1.51 11.23 -7.96
CA ILE A 13 2.61 11.56 -7.02
C ILE A 13 2.28 11.09 -5.59
N TRP A 14 1.00 11.11 -5.25
CA TRP A 14 0.49 10.59 -3.97
C TRP A 14 0.64 9.07 -3.85
N MET A 15 0.40 8.34 -4.93
CA MET A 15 0.53 6.88 -5.02
C MET A 15 1.99 6.45 -4.84
N GLN A 16 2.91 7.18 -5.48
CA GLN A 16 4.35 6.94 -5.32
C GLN A 16 4.84 7.30 -3.92
N ARG A 17 4.39 8.42 -3.34
CA ARG A 17 4.77 8.80 -1.97
C ARG A 17 4.27 7.76 -0.95
N LEU A 18 3.04 7.28 -1.08
CA LEU A 18 2.48 6.24 -0.21
C LEU A 18 3.23 4.91 -0.33
N MET A 19 3.64 4.49 -1.53
CA MET A 19 4.49 3.32 -1.69
C MET A 19 5.88 3.53 -1.08
N LYS A 20 6.49 4.70 -1.32
CA LYS A 20 7.85 5.00 -0.88
C LYS A 20 7.95 5.16 0.63
N THR A 21 6.85 5.47 1.33
CA THR A 21 6.80 5.49 2.81
C THR A 21 6.26 4.19 3.39
N GLY A 22 5.22 3.61 2.79
CA GLY A 22 4.58 2.38 3.27
C GLY A 22 5.48 1.15 3.20
N ILE A 23 6.29 1.02 2.13
CA ILE A 23 7.24 -0.08 1.98
C ILE A 23 8.30 -0.09 3.10
N PRO A 24 9.03 1.01 3.38
CA PRO A 24 9.97 1.04 4.50
C PRO A 24 9.29 0.77 5.85
N VAL A 25 8.09 1.31 6.09
CA VAL A 25 7.36 1.06 7.34
C VAL A 25 6.97 -0.42 7.48
N ALA A 26 6.54 -1.07 6.39
CA ALA A 26 6.25 -2.49 6.39
C ALA A 26 7.51 -3.34 6.65
N ILE A 27 8.65 -2.97 6.04
CA ILE A 27 9.93 -3.65 6.28
C ILE A 27 10.34 -3.53 7.76
N VAL A 28 10.26 -2.32 8.34
CA VAL A 28 10.56 -2.09 9.75
C VAL A 28 9.63 -2.93 10.64
N SER A 29 8.34 -2.98 10.31
CA SER A 29 7.37 -3.79 11.05
C SER A 29 7.74 -5.28 11.03
N VAL A 30 8.01 -5.85 9.85
CA VAL A 30 8.41 -7.27 9.73
C VAL A 30 9.72 -7.56 10.47
N LEU A 31 10.71 -6.66 10.38
CA LEU A 31 11.98 -6.79 11.10
C LEU A 31 11.79 -6.70 12.62
N SER A 32 10.94 -5.78 13.11
CA SER A 32 10.61 -5.66 14.53
C SER A 32 9.86 -6.90 15.05
N LEU A 33 8.97 -7.48 14.25
CA LEU A 33 8.31 -8.74 14.61
C LEU A 33 9.33 -9.88 14.75
N TRP A 34 10.22 -10.00 13.77
CA TRP A 34 11.21 -11.06 13.73
C TRP A 34 12.21 -10.96 14.88
N LEU A 35 12.73 -9.75 15.12
CA LEU A 35 13.65 -9.47 16.22
C LEU A 35 12.95 -9.58 17.58
N GLY A 36 11.71 -9.13 17.70
CA GLY A 36 10.91 -9.28 18.92
C GLY A 36 10.61 -10.74 19.25
N TRP A 37 10.37 -11.58 18.25
CA TRP A 37 10.19 -13.02 18.45
C TRP A 37 11.49 -13.71 18.87
N TRP A 38 12.63 -13.35 18.28
CA TRP A 38 13.93 -13.94 18.61
C TRP A 38 14.45 -13.50 19.99
N LEU A 39 14.28 -12.22 20.35
CA LEU A 39 14.77 -11.65 21.61
C LEU A 39 13.78 -11.82 22.78
N GLN A 40 12.56 -12.32 22.52
CA GLN A 40 11.44 -12.42 23.48
C GLN A 40 11.15 -11.11 24.24
N GLU A 41 11.51 -9.96 23.67
CA GLU A 41 11.48 -8.70 24.40
C GLU A 41 10.17 -7.93 24.15
N PRO A 42 9.37 -7.64 25.20
CA PRO A 42 8.01 -7.12 25.05
C PRO A 42 7.96 -5.71 24.43
N ALA A 43 9.02 -4.92 24.58
CA ALA A 43 9.14 -3.60 23.97
C ALA A 43 9.12 -3.65 22.43
N LEU A 44 9.76 -4.66 21.83
CA LEU A 44 9.77 -4.84 20.37
C LEU A 44 8.41 -5.25 19.83
N GLY A 45 7.62 -6.00 20.62
CA GLY A 45 6.24 -6.34 20.30
C GLY A 45 5.32 -5.11 20.23
N GLN A 46 5.47 -4.15 21.14
CA GLN A 46 4.70 -2.89 21.07
C GLN A 46 5.07 -2.05 19.85
N VAL A 47 6.37 -1.95 19.53
CA VAL A 47 6.84 -1.25 18.33
C VAL A 47 6.30 -1.91 17.06
N PHE A 48 6.26 -3.25 17.01
CA PHE A 48 5.62 -3.99 15.94
C PHE A 48 4.14 -3.62 15.78
N ILE A 49 3.34 -3.64 16.85
CA ILE A 49 1.90 -3.36 16.78
C ILE A 49 1.63 -1.97 16.21
N VAL A 50 2.38 -0.96 16.67
CA VAL A 50 2.22 0.42 16.19
C VAL A 50 2.62 0.55 14.72
N THR A 51 3.80 0.03 14.35
CA THR A 51 4.28 0.08 12.96
C THR A 51 3.42 -0.75 12.01
N ALA A 52 2.92 -1.90 12.45
CA ALA A 52 2.01 -2.75 11.71
C ALA A 52 0.66 -2.06 11.48
N GLY A 53 0.10 -1.42 12.52
CA GLY A 53 -1.13 -0.63 12.40
C GLY A 53 -1.01 0.49 11.37
N ILE A 54 0.09 1.24 11.40
CA ILE A 54 0.38 2.30 10.42
C ILE A 54 0.54 1.71 9.02
N ALA A 55 1.30 0.62 8.85
CA ALA A 55 1.47 -0.06 7.57
C ALA A 55 0.13 -0.55 6.99
N LEU A 56 -0.74 -1.09 7.84
CA LEU A 56 -2.05 -1.62 7.46
C LEU A 56 -2.99 -0.50 7.02
N ILE A 57 -3.02 0.63 7.72
CA ILE A 57 -3.78 1.82 7.32
C ILE A 57 -3.29 2.36 5.97
N ILE A 58 -1.97 2.49 5.79
CA ILE A 58 -1.38 2.95 4.52
C ILE A 58 -1.74 1.98 3.38
N GLY A 59 -1.63 0.67 3.62
CA GLY A 59 -1.99 -0.37 2.65
C GLY A 59 -3.47 -0.36 2.28
N LEU A 60 -4.37 -0.15 3.24
CA LEU A 60 -5.80 -0.01 3.01
C LEU A 60 -6.12 1.22 2.16
N ILE A 61 -5.57 2.38 2.51
CA ILE A 61 -5.76 3.63 1.75
C ILE A 61 -5.27 3.45 0.30
N TYR A 62 -4.12 2.79 0.13
CA TYR A 62 -3.58 2.47 -1.19
C TYR A 62 -4.53 1.56 -1.99
N ASN A 63 -4.99 0.45 -1.39
CA ASN A 63 -5.89 -0.49 -2.04
C ASN A 63 -7.22 0.15 -2.44
N VAL A 64 -7.83 0.95 -1.56
CA VAL A 64 -9.08 1.65 -1.86
C VAL A 64 -8.90 2.63 -3.03
N ARG A 65 -7.83 3.43 -3.00
CA ARG A 65 -7.53 4.39 -4.08
C ARG A 65 -7.26 3.69 -5.41
N PHE A 66 -6.54 2.57 -5.36
CA PHE A 66 -6.28 1.72 -6.53
C PHE A 66 -7.59 1.17 -7.12
N VAL A 67 -8.51 0.67 -6.29
CA VAL A 67 -9.81 0.16 -6.73
C VAL A 67 -10.66 1.26 -7.37
N ILE A 68 -10.76 2.44 -6.74
CA ILE A 68 -11.53 3.57 -7.29
C ILE A 68 -11.02 3.98 -8.67
N LEU A 69 -9.69 4.09 -8.83
CA LEU A 69 -9.08 4.45 -10.10
C LEU A 69 -9.29 3.35 -11.15
N SER A 70 -9.21 2.08 -10.75
CA SER A 70 -9.45 0.94 -11.64
C SER A 70 -10.91 0.92 -12.14
N VAL A 71 -11.88 1.14 -11.25
CA VAL A 71 -13.32 1.21 -11.60
C VAL A 71 -13.61 2.40 -12.50
N ARG A 72 -13.01 3.57 -12.25
CA ARG A 72 -13.14 4.74 -13.12
C ARG A 72 -12.61 4.46 -14.54
N GLN A 73 -11.44 3.82 -14.65
CA GLN A 73 -10.88 3.47 -15.96
C GLN A 73 -11.72 2.44 -16.71
N LEU A 74 -12.32 1.48 -16.01
CA LEU A 74 -13.25 0.52 -16.62
C LEU A 74 -14.47 1.24 -17.19
N LYS A 75 -15.04 2.19 -16.43
CA LYS A 75 -16.22 2.97 -16.82
C LYS A 75 -15.95 3.93 -17.98
N ASP A 76 -14.76 4.54 -18.03
CA ASP A 76 -14.33 5.39 -19.15
C ASP A 76 -14.10 4.58 -20.44
N LYS A 77 -13.60 3.34 -20.31
CA LYS A 77 -13.48 2.42 -21.46
C LYS A 77 -14.83 1.99 -22.02
N GLU A 78 -15.82 1.72 -21.17
CA GLU A 78 -17.17 1.41 -21.62
C GLU A 78 -17.85 2.60 -22.31
N LYS A 79 -17.64 3.82 -21.82
CA LYS A 79 -18.20 5.03 -22.44
C LYS A 79 -17.53 5.44 -23.76
N GLY A 80 -16.23 5.19 -23.93
CA GLY A 80 -15.52 5.46 -25.18
C GLY A 80 -15.72 4.40 -26.28
N SER A 81 -16.45 3.32 -25.99
CA SER A 81 -16.80 2.26 -26.95
C SER A 81 -18.25 2.31 -27.44
N LYS A 82 -19.02 3.34 -27.05
CA LYS A 82 -20.32 3.69 -27.62
C LYS A 82 -20.17 4.92 -28.51
#